data_AF-A0A844M7G8-F1
#
_entry.id   AF-A0A844M7G8-F1
#
_cell.length_a   1.000
_cell.length_b   1.000
_cell.length_c   1.000
_cell.angle_alpha   90.00
_cell.angle_beta   90.00
_cell.angle_gamma   90.00
#
_symmetry.space_group_name_H-M   'P 1'
#
loop_
_entity.id
_entity.type
_entity.pdbx_description
1 polymer ?
#
loop_
_entity_poly.entity_id
_entity_poly.type
_entity_poly.pdbx_seq_one_letter_code
_entity_poly.pdbx_strand_id
1 'polypeptide(L)'
;MSKRVVLKLDGNLEQGFRVTLEIGEEGNVHFKEEAGHLPPSPKIIQCLDEWQKNYRQLSGNTRITLNNITVQTGALSQNETCRMLAKELEKHLKTWLESDLFYPIDRTLQFLARKK
;
A
#
# COMPACT_ATOMS: atom_id res chain seq x y z
N MET A 1 -26.75 -0.86 15.44
CA MET A 1 -26.00 -2.12 15.35
C MET A 1 -24.69 -1.86 14.64
N SER A 2 -23.63 -1.61 15.38
CA SER A 2 -22.28 -1.35 14.85
C SER A 2 -21.59 -2.70 14.63
N LYS A 3 -21.28 -3.03 13.37
CA LYS A 3 -20.39 -4.17 13.05
C LYS A 3 -18.95 -3.68 13.15
N ARG A 4 -18.12 -4.39 13.92
CA ARG A 4 -16.69 -4.12 14.03
C ARG A 4 -15.94 -5.16 13.21
N VAL A 5 -15.15 -4.69 12.27
CA VAL A 5 -14.24 -5.51 11.48
C VAL A 5 -12.83 -5.13 11.89
N VAL A 6 -12.05 -6.10 12.35
CA VAL A 6 -10.64 -5.92 12.72
C VAL A 6 -9.80 -6.73 11.75
N LEU A 7 -8.88 -6.08 11.06
CA LEU A 7 -7.90 -6.72 10.19
C LEU A 7 -6.54 -6.66 10.89
N LYS A 8 -6.01 -7.81 11.27
CA LYS A 8 -4.66 -7.95 11.84
C LYS A 8 -3.70 -8.39 10.74
N LEU A 9 -2.56 -7.72 10.66
CA LEU A 9 -1.50 -7.95 9.68
C LEU A 9 -0.21 -8.19 10.46
N ASP A 10 0.22 -9.45 10.54
CA ASP A 10 1.42 -9.86 11.26
C ASP A 10 2.51 -10.29 10.28
N GLY A 11 3.55 -9.47 10.14
CA GLY A 11 4.67 -9.77 9.26
C GLY A 11 5.36 -8.52 8.70
N ASN A 12 6.05 -8.69 7.58
CA ASN A 12 6.74 -7.62 6.86
C ASN A 12 6.71 -7.90 5.34
N LEU A 13 7.07 -6.90 4.53
CA LEU A 13 7.07 -7.03 3.07
C LEU A 13 8.11 -8.03 2.54
N GLU A 14 9.13 -8.39 3.33
CA GLU A 14 10.17 -9.34 2.92
C GLU A 14 9.78 -10.82 3.15
N GLN A 15 9.01 -11.09 4.20
CA GLN A 15 8.57 -12.43 4.61
C GLN A 15 7.10 -12.69 4.29
N GLY A 16 6.35 -11.64 3.93
CA GLY A 16 4.90 -11.68 3.78
C GLY A 16 4.18 -11.31 5.08
N PHE A 17 2.86 -11.18 5.00
CA PHE A 17 2.00 -10.94 6.15
C PHE A 17 1.04 -12.10 6.33
N ARG A 18 0.94 -12.57 7.57
CA ARG A 18 -0.21 -13.35 8.00
C ARG A 18 -1.35 -12.37 8.28
N VAL A 19 -2.50 -12.60 7.66
CA VAL A 19 -3.66 -11.74 7.80
C VAL A 19 -4.74 -12.50 8.55
N THR A 20 -5.26 -11.89 9.61
CA THR A 20 -6.42 -12.42 10.36
C THR A 20 -7.53 -11.38 10.33
N LEU A 21 -8.67 -11.76 9.76
CA LEU A 21 -9.89 -10.96 9.70
C LEU A 21 -10.84 -11.40 10.81
N GLU A 22 -11.16 -10.51 11.74
CA GLU A 22 -12.12 -10.74 12.82
C GLU A 22 -13.37 -9.88 12.59
N ILE A 23 -14.53 -10.51 12.52
CA ILE A 23 -15.83 -9.84 12.35
C ILE A 23 -16.64 -10.08 13.62
N GLY A 24 -16.95 -9.00 14.34
CA GLY A 24 -17.77 -9.05 15.54
C GLY A 24 -18.89 -8.00 15.52
N GLU A 25 -19.89 -8.21 16.37
CA GLU A 25 -20.93 -7.23 16.66
C GLU A 25 -20.63 -6.60 18.02
N GLU A 26 -20.89 -5.30 18.16
CA GLU A 26 -20.64 -4.59 19.42
C GLU A 26 -21.44 -5.24 20.57
N GLY A 27 -20.75 -5.94 21.47
CA GLY A 27 -21.33 -6.66 22.61
C GLY A 27 -21.53 -8.17 22.44
N ASN A 28 -21.09 -8.78 21.33
CA ASN A 28 -21.33 -10.21 21.06
C ASN A 28 -20.03 -11.02 20.91
N VAL A 29 -20.05 -12.28 21.38
CA VAL A 29 -18.89 -13.21 21.43
C VAL A 29 -18.74 -14.02 20.13
N HIS A 30 -19.70 -13.92 19.21
CA HIS A 30 -19.64 -14.62 17.93
C HIS A 30 -18.71 -13.87 16.97
N PHE A 31 -17.41 -14.19 17.04
CA PHE A 31 -16.40 -13.72 16.12
C PHE A 31 -16.27 -14.69 14.95
N LYS A 32 -16.46 -14.18 13.73
CA LYS A 32 -15.99 -14.91 12.55
C LYS A 32 -14.53 -14.54 12.33
N GLU A 33 -13.64 -15.50 12.49
CA GLU A 33 -12.22 -15.37 12.16
C GLU A 33 -11.95 -16.00 10.79
N GLU A 34 -11.27 -15.26 9.92
CA GLU A 34 -10.81 -15.76 8.64
C GLU A 34 -9.32 -15.47 8.48
N ALA A 35 -8.54 -16.52 8.25
CA ALA A 35 -7.10 -16.43 8.07
C ALA A 35 -6.75 -16.39 6.58
N GLY A 36 -5.81 -15.54 6.22
CA GLY A 36 -5.27 -15.39 4.88
C GLY A 36 -3.80 -15.01 4.94
N HIS A 37 -3.16 -14.93 3.78
CA HIS A 37 -1.76 -14.56 3.69
C HIS A 37 -1.55 -13.56 2.56
N LEU A 38 -0.68 -12.59 2.79
CA LEU A 38 -0.10 -11.77 1.74
C LEU A 38 1.32 -12.27 1.50
N PRO A 39 1.68 -12.59 0.24
CA PRO A 39 3.00 -13.13 -0.06
C PRO A 39 4.11 -12.11 0.23
N PRO A 40 5.37 -12.52 0.36
CA PRO A 40 6.48 -11.59 0.36
C PRO A 40 6.55 -10.81 -0.98
N SER A 41 6.78 -9.51 -0.90
CA SER A 41 6.92 -8.63 -2.07
C SER A 41 8.07 -7.64 -1.87
N PRO A 42 9.33 -8.09 -2.05
CA PRO A 42 10.49 -7.21 -1.99
C PRO A 42 10.44 -6.12 -3.08
N LYS A 43 9.67 -6.34 -4.15
CA LYS A 43 9.48 -5.37 -5.23
C LYS A 43 8.76 -4.11 -4.75
N ILE A 44 7.78 -4.24 -3.83
CA ILE A 44 7.11 -3.07 -3.22
C ILE A 44 8.10 -2.25 -2.40
N ILE A 45 9.01 -2.90 -1.67
CA ILE A 45 10.05 -2.23 -0.89
C ILE A 45 10.94 -1.40 -1.81
N GLN A 46 11.39 -1.99 -2.92
CA GLN A 46 12.20 -1.31 -3.93
C GLN A 46 11.47 -0.10 -4.53
N CYS A 47 10.24 -0.28 -5.01
CA CYS A 47 9.45 0.81 -5.59
C CYS A 47 9.17 1.91 -4.56
N LEU A 48 8.95 1.56 -3.29
CA LEU A 48 8.73 2.51 -2.22
C LEU A 48 9.99 3.32 -1.92
N ASP A 49 11.16 2.68 -1.83
CA ASP A 49 12.45 3.35 -1.60
C ASP A 49 12.78 4.29 -2.76
N GLU A 50 12.60 3.85 -4.01
CA GLU A 50 12.81 4.67 -5.20
C GLU A 50 11.88 5.88 -5.25
N TRP A 51 10.59 5.68 -4.98
CA TRP A 51 9.62 6.76 -4.90
C TRP A 51 9.96 7.74 -3.77
N GLN A 52 10.30 7.26 -2.57
CA GLN A 52 10.65 8.10 -1.43
C GLN A 52 11.90 8.93 -1.69
N LYS A 53 12.94 8.34 -2.31
CA LYS A 53 14.16 9.07 -2.70
C LYS A 53 13.83 10.22 -3.65
N ASN A 54 13.02 9.96 -4.68
CA ASN A 54 12.59 10.99 -5.64
C ASN A 54 11.71 12.06 -4.97
N TYR A 55 10.77 11.65 -4.12
CA TYR A 55 9.90 12.57 -3.41
C TYR A 55 10.67 13.50 -2.47
N ARG A 56 11.69 12.99 -1.77
CA ARG A 56 12.56 13.80 -0.90
C ARG A 56 13.43 14.79 -1.71
N GLN A 57 13.80 14.46 -2.94
CA GLN A 57 14.50 15.40 -3.81
C GLN A 57 13.62 16.59 -4.21
N LEU A 58 12.28 16.40 -4.31
CA LEU A 58 11.34 17.50 -4.55
C LEU A 58 11.28 18.49 -3.39
N SER A 59 11.46 18.03 -2.14
CA SER A 59 11.42 18.90 -0.94
C SER A 59 12.79 19.46 -0.53
N GLY A 60 13.88 18.81 -0.94
CA GLY A 60 15.26 19.23 -0.67
C GLY A 60 15.67 20.58 -1.27
N ASN A 61 14.93 21.09 -2.25
CA ASN A 61 15.18 22.39 -2.88
C ASN A 61 14.54 23.59 -2.16
N THR A 62 14.00 23.42 -0.94
CA THR A 62 13.43 24.53 -0.15
C THR A 62 14.48 25.52 0.36
N ARG A 63 15.78 25.17 0.33
CA ARG A 63 16.87 26.16 0.45
C ARG A 63 17.32 26.57 -0.93
N ILE A 64 16.78 27.69 -1.42
CA ILE A 64 17.24 28.33 -2.65
C ILE A 64 18.65 28.88 -2.39
N THR A 65 19.67 28.09 -2.73
CA THR A 65 20.96 28.65 -3.15
C THR A 65 20.88 28.81 -4.66
N LEU A 66 20.88 30.07 -5.11
CA LEU A 66 20.90 30.49 -6.52
C LEU A 66 22.19 30.02 -7.21
N ASN A 67 22.34 28.72 -7.45
CA ASN A 67 23.37 28.18 -8.32
C ASN A 67 22.70 27.33 -9.40
N ASN A 68 22.56 27.96 -10.56
CA ASN A 68 22.45 27.34 -11.88
C ASN A 68 21.12 26.61 -12.13
N ILE A 69 20.13 27.36 -12.63
CA ILE A 69 18.95 26.81 -13.29
C ILE A 69 19.42 26.18 -14.61
N THR A 70 19.83 24.92 -14.57
CA THR A 70 19.98 24.10 -15.78
C THR A 70 18.60 23.58 -16.14
N VAL A 71 17.94 24.25 -17.08
CA VAL A 71 16.72 23.74 -17.72
C VAL A 71 17.10 22.46 -18.46
N GLN A 72 16.81 21.30 -17.88
CA GLN A 72 16.97 20.02 -18.55
C GLN A 72 15.78 19.79 -19.49
N THR A 73 15.91 20.24 -20.73
CA THR A 73 14.86 20.23 -21.77
C THR A 73 14.65 18.86 -22.45
N GLY A 74 15.03 17.75 -21.81
CA GLY A 74 14.94 16.40 -22.40
C GLY A 74 14.68 15.25 -21.44
N ALA A 75 14.62 15.50 -20.14
CA ALA A 75 14.27 14.51 -19.11
C ALA A 75 12.87 14.85 -18.56
N LEU A 76 12.07 13.83 -18.23
CA LEU A 76 10.82 14.02 -17.47
C LEU A 76 11.13 14.95 -16.28
N SER A 77 10.30 15.95 -16.05
CA SER A 77 10.46 16.81 -14.88
C SER A 77 10.49 15.93 -13.63
N GLN A 78 11.28 16.29 -12.61
CA GLN A 78 11.37 15.48 -11.38
C GLN A 78 9.97 15.18 -10.78
N ASN A 79 9.01 16.09 -10.97
CA ASN A 79 7.61 15.89 -10.62
C ASN A 79 6.94 14.77 -11.43
N GLU A 80 7.13 14.73 -12.74
CA GLU A 80 6.59 13.66 -13.61
C GLU A 80 7.22 12.31 -13.26
N THR A 81 8.53 12.25 -13.02
CA THR A 81 9.23 11.03 -12.57
C THR A 81 8.66 10.55 -11.23
N CYS A 82 8.46 11.44 -10.26
CA CYS A 82 7.87 11.08 -8.97
C CYS A 82 6.43 10.55 -9.12
N ARG A 83 5.62 11.16 -10.01
CA ARG A 83 4.26 10.69 -10.31
C ARG A 83 4.26 9.32 -11.00
N MET A 84 5.21 9.08 -11.89
CA MET A 84 5.38 7.79 -12.57
C MET A 84 5.73 6.69 -11.56
N LEU A 85 6.72 6.93 -10.69
CA LEU A 85 7.09 6.00 -9.62
C LEU A 85 5.95 5.75 -8.64
N ALA A 86 5.13 6.76 -8.34
CA ALA A 86 3.94 6.60 -7.52
C ALA A 86 2.93 5.64 -8.17
N LYS A 87 2.67 5.80 -9.47
CA LYS A 87 1.79 4.90 -10.23
C LYS A 87 2.34 3.48 -10.31
N GLU A 88 3.65 3.33 -10.44
CA GLU A 88 4.29 2.01 -10.44
C GLU A 88 4.18 1.33 -9.08
N LEU A 89 4.42 2.05 -7.98
CA LEU A 89 4.20 1.56 -6.63
C LEU A 89 2.73 1.17 -6.41
N GLU A 90 1.78 2.01 -6.83
CA GLU A 90 0.35 1.73 -6.74
C GLU A 90 -0.02 0.44 -7.49
N LYS A 91 0.52 0.26 -8.70
CA LYS A 91 0.30 -0.95 -9.50
C LYS A 91 0.81 -2.20 -8.77
N HIS A 92 2.05 -2.18 -8.29
CA HIS A 92 2.62 -3.32 -7.57
C HIS A 92 1.88 -3.62 -6.26
N LEU A 93 1.44 -2.59 -5.55
CA LEU A 93 0.64 -2.73 -4.34
C LEU A 93 -0.72 -3.36 -4.64
N LYS A 94 -1.40 -2.89 -5.70
CA LYS A 94 -2.69 -3.46 -6.14
C LYS A 94 -2.56 -4.93 -6.52
N THR A 95 -1.62 -5.26 -7.40
CA THR A 95 -1.37 -6.65 -7.81
C THR A 95 -1.01 -7.55 -6.62
N TRP A 96 -0.32 -7.00 -5.62
CA TRP A 96 0.01 -7.74 -4.41
C TRP A 96 -1.20 -8.00 -3.51
N LEU A 97 -2.10 -7.02 -3.37
CA LEU A 97 -3.37 -7.19 -2.66
C LEU A 97 -4.33 -8.12 -3.42
N GLU A 98 -4.25 -8.18 -4.75
CA GLU A 98 -5.00 -9.11 -5.60
C GLU A 98 -4.44 -10.54 -5.61
N SER A 99 -3.44 -10.84 -4.78
CA SER A 99 -2.89 -12.20 -4.66
C SER A 99 -3.97 -13.21 -4.27
N ASP A 100 -3.93 -14.41 -4.89
CA ASP A 100 -4.83 -15.53 -4.59
C ASP A 100 -4.86 -15.90 -3.10
N LEU A 101 -3.75 -15.67 -2.37
CA LEU A 101 -3.64 -15.95 -0.94
C LEU A 101 -4.42 -14.97 -0.05
N PHE A 102 -4.76 -13.78 -0.58
CA PHE A 102 -5.56 -12.76 0.08
C PHE A 102 -7.01 -12.72 -0.40
N TYR A 103 -7.31 -13.40 -1.51
CA TYR A 103 -8.65 -13.47 -2.11
C TYR A 103 -9.80 -13.82 -1.14
N PRO A 104 -9.65 -14.80 -0.21
CA PRO A 104 -10.73 -15.12 0.74
C PRO A 104 -11.14 -13.92 1.61
N ILE A 105 -10.14 -13.21 2.14
CA ILE A 105 -10.33 -12.02 2.98
C ILE A 105 -10.94 -10.88 2.18
N ASP A 106 -10.41 -10.61 0.98
CA ASP A 106 -10.92 -9.55 0.11
C ASP A 106 -12.41 -9.79 -0.23
N ARG A 107 -12.78 -11.02 -0.60
CA ARG A 107 -14.16 -11.38 -0.88
C ARG A 107 -15.07 -11.16 0.33
N THR A 108 -14.63 -11.53 1.52
CA THR A 108 -15.39 -11.32 2.75
C THR A 108 -15.56 -9.82 3.04
N LEU A 109 -14.51 -9.01 2.86
CA LEU A 109 -14.59 -7.54 3.01
C LEU A 109 -15.57 -6.91 2.00
N GLN A 110 -15.51 -7.30 0.73
CA GLN A 110 -16.44 -6.83 -0.30
C GLN A 110 -17.90 -7.20 0.03
N PHE A 111 -18.13 -8.41 0.53
CA PHE A 111 -19.46 -8.85 0.94
C PHE A 111 -20.00 -8.03 2.11
N LEU A 112 -19.14 -7.69 3.09
CA LEU A 112 -19.52 -6.83 4.21
C LEU A 112 -19.82 -5.40 3.76
N ALA A 113 -19.02 -4.86 2.84
CA ALA A 113 -19.20 -3.51 2.30
C ALA A 113 -20.53 -3.35 1.55
N ARG A 114 -20.98 -4.39 0.83
CA ARG A 114 -22.26 -4.38 0.09
C ARG A 114 -23.49 -4.58 0.96
N LYS A 115 -23.34 -5.04 2.22
CA LYS A 115 -24.45 -5.31 3.14
C LYS A 115 -24.85 -4.09 3.99
N LYS A 116 -24.36 -2.89 3.65
CA LYS A 116 -24.60 -1.62 4.32
C LYS A 116 -25.49 -0.75 3.45
#